data_AF-A0A3P1XXE6-F1
#
_entry.id   AF-A0A3P1XXE6-F1
#
_cell.length_a   1.000
_cell.length_b   1.000
_cell.length_c   1.000
_cell.angle_alpha   90.00
_cell.angle_beta   90.00
_cell.angle_gamma   90.00
#
_symmetry.space_group_name_H-M   'P 1'
#
loop_
_entity.id
_entity.type
_entity.pdbx_description
1 polymer ?
#
loop_
_entity_poly.entity_id
_entity_poly.type
_entity_poly.pdbx_seq_one_letter_code
_entity_poly.pdbx_strand_id
1 'polypeptide(L)'
;RGDGLWLTPVVRWNAADGRTEFSWGAALAWRMSDRWTLKLTGGTYNRAPNLYELYGDGAFVIPNPSLRWESGTQWDAGLAWKGELWGGSAAAELTVFGRHSDDLIDYLMTNPRFAQYVNIGKARVIGTELEVSAEWEKWALYLAATWMDPKNETPGYMDGDPLANRPEWEGLLRATRKWERFSAFSELRYVGRNYYDMQGEVGWTDLLTAGLGVRWQP
;
A
#
# COMPACT_ATOMS: atom_id res chain seq x y z
N ARG A 1 -14.49 32.67 -9.26
CA ARG A 1 -13.28 31.84 -9.42
C ARG A 1 -13.13 31.00 -8.15
N GLY A 2 -13.85 29.88 -8.04
CA GLY A 2 -13.82 28.98 -6.87
C GLY A 2 -13.72 27.50 -7.25
N ASP A 3 -13.32 27.19 -8.49
CA ASP A 3 -13.73 25.96 -9.18
C ASP A 3 -12.60 24.92 -9.27
N GLY A 4 -11.81 24.82 -8.21
CA GLY A 4 -10.66 23.92 -8.15
C GLY A 4 -10.40 23.32 -6.78
N LEU A 5 -11.22 23.59 -5.78
CA LEU A 5 -11.03 23.08 -4.42
C LEU A 5 -12.24 22.24 -4.01
N TRP A 6 -11.99 21.00 -3.63
CA TRP A 6 -12.99 20.08 -3.11
C TRP A 6 -12.58 19.61 -1.73
N LEU A 7 -13.46 19.81 -0.76
CA LEU A 7 -13.33 19.23 0.58
C LEU A 7 -14.41 18.15 0.72
N THR A 8 -14.00 16.95 1.10
CA THR A 8 -14.88 15.80 1.31
C THR A 8 -14.71 15.30 2.74
N PRO A 9 -15.61 15.66 3.68
CA PRO A 9 -15.65 15.03 4.98
C PRO A 9 -16.23 13.61 4.87
N VAL A 10 -15.75 12.70 5.70
CA VAL A 10 -16.23 11.33 5.80
C VAL A 10 -16.47 11.00 7.26
N VAL A 11 -17.61 10.39 7.57
CA VAL A 11 -17.91 9.81 8.88
C VAL A 11 -18.47 8.43 8.67
N ARG A 12 -18.13 7.50 9.56
CA ARG A 12 -18.57 6.11 9.45
C ARG A 12 -18.80 5.49 10.81
N TRP A 13 -19.94 4.83 10.94
CA TRP A 13 -20.28 3.98 12.07
C TRP A 13 -20.19 2.53 11.63
N ASN A 14 -19.30 1.76 12.23
CA ASN A 14 -19.10 0.34 11.94
C ASN A 14 -19.71 -0.49 13.06
N ALA A 15 -20.38 -1.59 12.72
CA ALA A 15 -20.92 -2.54 13.69
C ALA A 15 -20.59 -3.96 13.23
N ALA A 16 -19.92 -4.72 14.08
CA ALA A 16 -19.63 -6.15 13.86
C ALA A 16 -19.37 -6.83 15.21
N ASP A 17 -19.69 -8.12 15.31
CA ASP A 17 -19.44 -8.93 16.51
C ASP A 17 -19.96 -8.30 17.82
N GLY A 18 -21.17 -7.74 17.77
CA GLY A 18 -21.79 -7.07 18.93
C GLY A 18 -21.11 -5.77 19.40
N ARG A 19 -20.07 -5.30 18.68
CA ARG A 19 -19.37 -4.03 18.95
C ARG A 19 -19.71 -2.99 17.90
N THR A 20 -19.59 -1.73 18.29
CA THR A 20 -19.75 -0.58 17.40
C THR A 20 -18.58 0.37 17.54
N GLU A 21 -18.03 0.81 16.42
CA GLU A 21 -16.89 1.71 16.38
C GLU A 21 -17.14 2.89 15.42
N PHE A 22 -16.69 4.07 15.82
CA PHE A 22 -16.80 5.29 15.02
C PHE A 22 -15.46 5.62 14.36
N SER A 23 -15.51 6.08 13.11
CA SER A 23 -14.35 6.62 12.40
C SER A 23 -14.74 7.86 11.61
N TRP A 24 -13.76 8.72 11.37
CA TRP A 24 -13.94 9.96 10.62
C TRP A 24 -12.72 10.23 9.74
N GLY A 25 -12.89 11.07 8.74
CA GLY A 25 -11.80 11.55 7.91
C GLY A 25 -12.19 12.77 7.10
N ALA A 26 -11.22 13.34 6.43
CA ALA A 26 -11.41 14.40 5.45
C ALA A 26 -10.42 14.24 4.31
N ALA A 27 -10.86 14.61 3.11
CA ALA A 27 -10.02 14.71 1.93
C ALA A 27 -10.13 16.10 1.32
N LEU A 28 -9.00 16.67 0.93
CA LEU A 28 -8.89 17.92 0.19
C LEU A 28 -8.25 17.63 -1.16
N ALA A 29 -8.92 18.01 -2.25
CA ALA A 29 -8.35 18.04 -3.58
C ALA A 29 -8.31 19.48 -4.08
N TRP A 30 -7.12 19.97 -4.40
CA TRP A 30 -6.92 21.31 -4.94
C TRP A 30 -6.23 21.27 -6.30
N ARG A 31 -7.01 21.50 -7.35
CA ARG A 31 -6.53 21.77 -8.70
C ARG A 31 -5.94 23.17 -8.77
N MET A 32 -4.63 23.25 -8.50
CA MET A 32 -3.86 24.51 -8.48
C MET A 32 -3.70 25.10 -9.88
N SER A 33 -3.70 24.26 -10.91
CA SER A 33 -3.69 24.64 -12.33
C SER A 33 -4.28 23.51 -13.18
N ASP A 34 -4.32 23.66 -14.50
CA ASP A 34 -4.75 22.59 -15.40
C ASP A 34 -3.81 21.37 -15.41
N ARG A 35 -2.60 21.52 -14.85
CA ARG A 35 -1.57 20.46 -14.82
C ARG A 35 -1.32 19.89 -13.43
N TRP A 36 -1.58 20.67 -12.37
CA TRP A 36 -1.18 20.31 -11.01
C TRP A 36 -2.38 20.21 -10.08
N THR A 37 -2.43 19.10 -9.34
CA THR A 37 -3.43 18.85 -8.30
C THR A 37 -2.73 18.42 -7.02
N LEU A 38 -2.97 19.15 -5.94
CA LEU A 38 -2.62 18.73 -4.59
C LEU A 38 -3.76 17.88 -4.02
N LYS A 39 -3.45 16.75 -3.40
CA LYS A 39 -4.39 15.89 -2.69
C LYS A 39 -3.89 15.72 -1.26
N LEU A 40 -4.77 15.89 -0.28
CA LEU A 40 -4.48 15.62 1.12
C LEU A 40 -5.61 14.75 1.66
N THR A 41 -5.30 13.70 2.39
CA THR A 41 -6.32 12.99 3.19
C THR A 41 -5.82 12.74 4.61
N GLY A 42 -6.75 12.61 5.54
CA GLY A 42 -6.44 12.27 6.91
C GLY A 42 -7.67 11.84 7.68
N GLY A 43 -7.49 10.91 8.62
CA GLY A 43 -8.60 10.44 9.45
C GLY A 43 -8.22 9.29 10.36
N THR A 44 -9.24 8.72 10.99
CA THR A 44 -9.16 7.50 11.78
C THR A 44 -9.72 6.32 11.01
N TYR A 45 -9.31 5.12 11.42
CA TYR A 45 -9.91 3.88 10.95
C TYR A 45 -10.16 2.94 12.12
N ASN A 46 -11.06 1.98 11.91
CA ASN A 46 -11.23 0.83 12.76
C ASN A 46 -11.55 -0.39 11.87
N ARG A 47 -11.07 -1.57 12.29
CA ARG A 47 -11.23 -2.80 11.52
C ARG A 47 -11.56 -3.96 12.46
N ALA A 48 -12.74 -4.55 12.27
CA ALA A 48 -13.08 -5.81 12.92
C ALA A 48 -12.20 -6.95 12.38
N PRO A 49 -11.84 -7.94 13.22
CA PRO A 49 -11.29 -9.20 12.73
C PRO A 49 -12.27 -9.86 11.76
N ASN A 50 -11.75 -10.47 10.69
CA ASN A 50 -12.56 -11.26 9.77
C ASN A 50 -12.69 -12.72 10.23
N LEU A 51 -13.59 -13.49 9.59
CA LEU A 51 -13.85 -14.88 9.99
C LEU A 51 -12.63 -15.79 9.85
N TYR A 52 -11.79 -15.56 8.84
CA TYR A 52 -10.58 -16.35 8.62
C TYR A 52 -9.53 -16.08 9.70
N GLU A 53 -9.39 -14.82 10.15
CA GLU A 53 -8.52 -14.45 11.26
C GLU A 53 -8.99 -15.05 12.59
N LEU A 54 -10.30 -15.04 12.84
CA LEU A 54 -10.90 -15.54 14.09
C LEU A 54 -10.89 -17.08 14.18
N TYR A 55 -11.25 -17.76 13.10
CA TYR A 55 -11.56 -19.20 13.11
C TYR A 55 -10.57 -20.05 12.32
N GLY A 56 -9.62 -19.43 11.61
CA GLY A 56 -8.62 -20.13 10.83
C GLY A 56 -9.18 -20.84 9.60
N ASP A 57 -8.38 -21.74 9.05
CA ASP A 57 -8.69 -22.53 7.84
C ASP A 57 -9.01 -24.01 8.15
N GLY A 58 -8.95 -24.41 9.43
CA GLY A 58 -9.06 -25.81 9.87
C GLY A 58 -7.85 -26.68 9.51
N ALA A 59 -6.76 -26.08 9.04
CA ALA A 59 -5.53 -26.75 8.62
C ALA A 59 -4.29 -26.06 9.21
N PHE A 60 -3.73 -25.06 8.53
CA PHE A 60 -2.44 -24.46 8.89
C PHE A 60 -2.56 -23.15 9.67
N VAL A 61 -3.74 -22.55 9.70
CA VAL A 61 -4.04 -21.32 10.45
C VAL A 61 -4.83 -21.66 11.69
N ILE A 62 -4.19 -21.46 12.85
CA ILE A 62 -4.77 -21.68 14.18
C ILE A 62 -5.82 -20.59 14.43
N PRO A 63 -7.03 -20.94 14.92
CA PRO A 63 -8.04 -19.96 15.29
C PRO A 63 -7.55 -19.05 16.43
N ASN A 64 -7.98 -17.79 16.41
CA ASN A 64 -7.82 -16.86 17.52
C ASN A 64 -9.10 -16.05 17.74
N PRO A 65 -10.09 -16.59 18.47
CA PRO A 65 -11.34 -15.88 18.76
C PRO A 65 -11.16 -14.72 19.75
N SER A 66 -9.96 -14.51 20.29
CA SER A 66 -9.66 -13.41 21.22
C SER A 66 -9.16 -12.14 20.53
N LEU A 67 -9.08 -12.14 19.19
CA LEU A 67 -8.69 -10.97 18.43
C LEU A 67 -9.57 -9.76 18.75
N ARG A 68 -8.91 -8.62 18.94
CA ARG A 68 -9.56 -7.33 19.11
C ARG A 68 -9.60 -6.59 17.77
N TRP A 69 -10.50 -5.63 17.68
CA TRP A 69 -10.52 -4.70 16.56
C TRP A 69 -9.23 -3.91 16.51
N GLU A 70 -8.74 -3.67 15.29
CA GLU A 70 -7.71 -2.67 15.06
C GLU A 70 -8.34 -1.28 15.08
N SER A 71 -7.55 -0.30 15.48
CA SER A 71 -7.90 1.11 15.28
C SER A 71 -6.64 1.91 14.96
N GLY A 72 -6.80 3.16 14.52
CA GLY A 72 -5.66 4.03 14.35
C GLY A 72 -5.94 5.25 13.51
N THR A 73 -4.87 5.90 13.08
CA THR A 73 -4.89 7.10 12.24
C THR A 73 -4.10 6.88 10.96
N GLN A 74 -4.51 7.56 9.90
CA GLN A 74 -3.80 7.55 8.63
C GLN A 74 -3.93 8.89 7.92
N TRP A 75 -2.94 9.22 7.11
CA TRP A 75 -2.90 10.41 6.28
C TRP A 75 -2.06 10.18 5.03
N ASP A 76 -2.35 10.96 3.99
CA ASP A 76 -1.52 11.07 2.80
C ASP A 76 -1.51 12.49 2.26
N ALA A 77 -0.40 12.84 1.61
CA ALA A 77 -0.21 14.10 0.90
C ALA A 77 0.40 13.80 -0.47
N GLY A 78 -0.39 14.01 -1.52
CA GLY A 78 -0.05 13.73 -2.90
C GLY A 78 0.04 14.98 -3.76
N LEU A 79 1.05 15.06 -4.62
CA LEU A 79 1.15 16.05 -5.68
C LEU A 79 1.09 15.34 -7.03
N ALA A 80 -0.01 15.53 -7.74
CA ALA A 80 -0.25 14.97 -9.05
C ALA A 80 0.03 16.01 -10.14
N TRP A 81 0.73 15.57 -11.18
CA TRP A 81 1.01 16.29 -12.40
C TRP A 81 0.41 15.56 -13.61
N LYS A 82 -0.18 16.31 -14.54
CA LYS A 82 -0.58 15.84 -15.86
C LYS A 82 -0.13 16.83 -16.92
N GLY A 83 0.36 16.33 -18.04
CA GLY A 83 0.78 17.16 -19.16
C GLY A 83 1.31 16.35 -20.31
N GLU A 84 2.26 16.92 -21.03
CA GLU A 84 2.89 16.30 -22.17
C GLU A 84 4.41 16.17 -21.97
N LEU A 85 4.97 15.02 -22.34
CA LEU A 85 6.40 14.75 -22.40
C LEU A 85 6.71 14.11 -23.76
N TRP A 86 7.78 14.55 -24.42
CA TRP A 86 8.21 14.02 -25.73
C TRP A 86 7.10 14.01 -26.80
N GLY A 87 6.21 15.01 -26.77
CA GLY A 87 5.07 15.13 -27.69
C GLY A 87 3.94 14.12 -27.44
N GLY A 88 3.97 13.42 -26.30
CA GLY A 88 2.95 12.47 -25.86
C GLY A 88 2.36 12.82 -24.50
N SER A 89 1.32 12.11 -24.07
CA SER A 89 0.67 12.35 -22.78
C SER A 89 1.49 11.76 -21.64
N ALA A 90 1.54 12.45 -20.51
CA ALA A 90 2.22 11.98 -19.32
C ALA A 90 1.50 12.41 -18.03
N ALA A 91 1.60 11.56 -17.03
CA ALA A 91 1.13 11.82 -15.68
C ALA A 91 2.15 11.30 -14.67
N ALA A 92 2.31 12.02 -13.57
CA ALA A 92 3.14 11.62 -12.45
C ALA A 92 2.43 11.99 -11.14
N GLU A 93 2.55 11.16 -10.12
CA GLU A 93 2.03 11.43 -8.79
C GLU A 93 3.07 11.01 -7.76
N LEU A 94 3.42 11.94 -6.86
CA LEU A 94 4.27 11.69 -5.71
C LEU A 94 3.41 11.82 -4.47
N THR A 95 3.36 10.78 -3.64
CA THR A 95 2.55 10.74 -2.42
C THR A 95 3.42 10.38 -1.24
N VAL A 96 3.33 11.14 -0.16
CA VAL A 96 3.88 10.77 1.15
C VAL A 96 2.73 10.35 2.04
N PHE A 97 2.87 9.23 2.74
CA PHE A 97 1.81 8.68 3.57
C PHE A 97 2.32 8.26 4.94
N GLY A 98 1.42 8.22 5.90
CA GLY A 98 1.70 7.75 7.25
C GLY A 98 0.49 7.08 7.88
N ARG A 99 0.73 6.01 8.63
CA ARG A 99 -0.27 5.28 9.41
C ARG A 99 0.29 4.94 10.78
N HIS A 100 -0.51 5.18 11.82
CA HIS A 100 -0.31 4.63 13.14
C HIS A 100 -1.47 3.68 13.45
N SER A 101 -1.15 2.51 14.00
CA SER A 101 -2.10 1.45 14.26
C SER A 101 -2.00 1.03 15.71
N ASP A 102 -3.13 0.87 16.37
CA ASP A 102 -3.30 0.26 17.67
C ASP A 102 -4.00 -1.09 17.50
N ASP A 103 -3.56 -2.08 18.27
CA ASP A 103 -4.02 -3.47 18.19
C ASP A 103 -3.91 -4.06 16.76
N LEU A 104 -2.88 -3.70 15.99
CA LEU A 104 -2.67 -4.22 14.63
C LEU A 104 -2.73 -5.75 14.63
N ILE A 105 -3.63 -6.35 13.84
CA ILE A 105 -3.70 -7.79 13.67
C ILE A 105 -2.71 -8.16 12.56
N ASP A 106 -1.80 -9.07 12.87
CA ASP A 106 -0.83 -9.56 11.89
C ASP A 106 -0.76 -11.09 11.87
N TYR A 107 -0.27 -11.61 10.75
CA TYR A 107 -0.12 -13.04 10.50
C TYR A 107 1.26 -13.50 10.95
N LEU A 108 1.29 -14.41 11.91
CA LEU A 108 2.53 -14.92 12.48
C LEU A 108 2.69 -16.42 12.30
N MET A 109 3.89 -16.84 11.90
CA MET A 109 4.29 -18.23 12.03
C MET A 109 4.56 -18.56 13.50
N THR A 110 3.70 -19.41 14.09
CA THR A 110 3.89 -19.91 15.46
C THR A 110 4.95 -21.02 15.52
N ASN A 111 5.16 -21.70 14.40
CA ASN A 111 6.22 -22.66 14.12
C ASN A 111 6.30 -22.86 12.59
N PRO A 112 7.26 -23.64 12.06
CA PRO A 112 7.41 -23.83 10.61
C PRO A 112 6.20 -24.42 9.87
N ARG A 113 5.20 -24.95 10.58
CA ARG A 113 4.00 -25.60 10.01
C ARG A 113 2.72 -24.80 10.22
N PHE A 114 2.58 -24.10 11.34
CA PHE A 114 1.34 -23.44 11.73
C PHE A 114 1.52 -21.94 11.93
N ALA A 115 0.52 -21.19 11.53
CA ALA A 115 0.45 -19.76 11.74
C ALA A 115 -0.81 -19.37 12.52
N GLN A 116 -0.82 -18.15 13.06
CA GLN A 116 -1.95 -17.60 13.79
C GLN A 116 -1.99 -16.08 13.55
N TYR A 117 -3.20 -15.53 13.48
CA TYR A 117 -3.39 -14.08 13.54
C TYR A 117 -3.41 -13.61 14.99
N VAL A 118 -2.67 -12.56 15.32
CA VAL A 118 -2.62 -11.97 16.66
C VAL A 118 -2.62 -10.45 16.61
N ASN A 119 -3.15 -9.77 17.64
CA ASN A 119 -2.94 -8.34 17.81
C ASN A 119 -1.51 -8.09 18.34
N ILE A 120 -0.66 -7.43 17.54
CA ILE A 120 0.77 -7.20 17.82
C ILE A 120 1.02 -5.90 18.58
N GLY A 121 -0.07 -5.18 18.89
CA GLY A 121 -0.07 -3.89 19.57
C GLY A 121 0.06 -2.74 18.58
N LYS A 122 1.06 -1.89 18.80
CA LYS A 122 1.25 -0.63 18.09
C LYS A 122 2.19 -0.78 16.91
N ALA A 123 1.89 -0.10 15.82
CA ALA A 123 2.73 -0.10 14.65
C ALA A 123 2.64 1.23 13.90
N ARG A 124 3.75 1.65 13.31
CA ARG A 124 3.83 2.81 12.43
C ARG A 124 4.35 2.40 11.07
N VAL A 125 3.74 2.95 10.02
CA VAL A 125 4.27 2.90 8.66
C VAL A 125 4.32 4.31 8.13
N ILE A 126 5.47 4.75 7.65
CA ILE A 126 5.62 6.00 6.89
C ILE A 126 6.30 5.64 5.58
N GLY A 127 5.85 6.24 4.48
CA GLY A 127 6.43 5.95 3.18
C GLY A 127 6.20 7.03 2.15
N THR A 128 6.76 6.78 0.97
CA THR A 128 6.62 7.62 -0.20
C THR A 128 6.38 6.73 -1.42
N GLU A 129 5.40 7.10 -2.23
CA GLU A 129 5.04 6.42 -3.47
C GLU A 129 5.22 7.37 -4.65
N LEU A 130 5.79 6.86 -5.73
CA LEU A 130 5.91 7.54 -7.01
C LEU A 130 5.24 6.67 -8.07
N GLU A 131 4.26 7.24 -8.76
CA GLU A 131 3.65 6.65 -9.94
C GLU A 131 3.86 7.55 -11.15
N VAL A 132 4.31 6.98 -12.26
CA VAL A 132 4.52 7.69 -13.52
C VAL A 132 3.97 6.87 -14.67
N SER A 133 3.19 7.50 -15.54
CA SER A 133 2.76 6.95 -16.82
C SER A 133 3.06 7.94 -17.93
N ALA A 134 3.57 7.44 -19.05
CA ALA A 134 3.83 8.26 -20.22
C ALA A 134 3.57 7.46 -21.50
N GLU A 135 2.87 8.03 -22.45
CA GLU A 135 2.68 7.47 -23.78
C GLU A 135 3.11 8.49 -24.83
N TRP A 136 4.05 8.11 -25.71
CA TRP A 136 4.52 8.96 -26.79
C TRP A 136 4.81 8.12 -28.03
N GLU A 137 4.42 8.62 -29.20
CA GLU A 137 4.51 7.91 -30.48
C GLU A 137 3.95 6.47 -30.41
N LYS A 138 4.86 5.49 -30.34
CA LYS A 138 4.64 4.04 -30.31
C LYS A 138 5.12 3.44 -28.99
N TRP A 139 5.44 4.26 -27.98
CA TRP A 139 5.92 3.83 -26.68
C TRP A 139 4.88 4.10 -25.59
N ALA A 140 4.83 3.21 -24.61
CA ALA A 140 4.17 3.44 -23.33
C ALA A 140 5.12 3.02 -22.20
N LEU A 141 5.24 3.86 -21.19
CA LEU A 141 6.05 3.65 -20.01
C LEU A 141 5.15 3.72 -18.78
N TYR A 142 5.34 2.78 -17.87
CA TYR A 142 4.72 2.78 -16.55
C TYR A 142 5.80 2.51 -15.50
N LEU A 143 5.83 3.34 -14.47
CA LEU A 143 6.71 3.19 -13.30
C LEU A 143 5.85 3.35 -12.05
N ALA A 144 5.97 2.40 -11.13
CA ALA A 144 5.49 2.54 -9.76
C ALA A 144 6.66 2.20 -8.83
N ALA A 145 6.89 3.01 -7.81
CA ALA A 145 7.93 2.77 -6.82
C ALA A 145 7.44 3.22 -5.44
N THR A 146 7.64 2.38 -4.45
CA THR A 146 7.29 2.65 -3.05
C THR A 146 8.50 2.43 -2.17
N TRP A 147 8.75 3.41 -1.31
CA TRP A 147 9.60 3.25 -0.14
C TRP A 147 8.74 3.33 1.12
N MET A 148 8.98 2.46 2.10
CA MET A 148 8.34 2.57 3.40
C MET A 148 9.24 2.11 4.54
N ASP A 149 9.05 2.71 5.72
CA ASP A 149 9.65 2.35 7.00
C ASP A 149 8.56 1.82 7.94
N PRO A 150 8.24 0.51 7.88
CA PRO A 150 7.26 -0.11 8.76
C PRO A 150 7.93 -0.59 10.05
N LYS A 151 7.46 -0.10 11.19
CA LYS A 151 7.98 -0.46 12.53
C LYS A 151 6.90 -0.87 13.50
N ASN A 152 7.25 -1.82 14.36
CA ASN A 152 6.55 -2.08 15.60
C ASN A 152 6.87 -0.95 16.60
N GLU A 153 5.85 -0.44 17.28
CA GLU A 153 5.97 0.61 18.32
C GLU A 153 5.35 0.14 19.65
N THR A 154 5.13 -1.17 19.80
CA THR A 154 4.70 -1.78 21.06
C THR A 154 5.86 -1.76 22.04
N PRO A 155 5.71 -1.11 23.22
CA PRO A 155 6.77 -1.07 24.22
C PRO A 155 7.19 -2.49 24.64
N GLY A 156 8.47 -2.78 24.53
CA GLY A 156 9.01 -4.09 24.86
C GLY A 156 10.23 -4.43 24.02
N TYR A 157 10.53 -5.72 23.92
CA TYR A 157 11.71 -6.21 23.21
C TYR A 157 11.62 -6.04 21.68
N MET A 158 10.42 -5.83 21.14
CA MET A 158 10.17 -5.67 19.70
C MET A 158 10.01 -4.21 19.26
N ASP A 159 10.20 -3.25 20.17
CA ASP A 159 10.05 -1.83 19.85
C ASP A 159 11.13 -1.40 18.84
N GLY A 160 10.69 -0.92 17.68
CA GLY A 160 11.54 -0.51 16.57
C GLY A 160 11.84 -1.63 15.56
N ASP A 161 11.42 -2.86 15.81
CA ASP A 161 11.58 -3.98 14.88
C ASP A 161 10.74 -3.79 13.60
N PRO A 162 11.17 -4.36 12.45
CA PRO A 162 10.40 -4.28 11.23
C PRO A 162 9.08 -5.04 11.33
N LEU A 163 8.10 -4.63 10.53
CA LEU A 163 6.88 -5.43 10.35
C LEU A 163 7.07 -6.47 9.25
N ALA A 164 6.66 -7.71 9.51
CA ALA A 164 6.75 -8.80 8.54
C ALA A 164 5.97 -8.51 7.25
N ASN A 165 6.39 -9.09 6.14
CA ASN A 165 5.77 -9.00 4.81
C ASN A 165 5.62 -7.57 4.26
N ARG A 166 6.35 -6.60 4.80
CA ARG A 166 6.33 -5.19 4.39
C ARG A 166 7.74 -4.79 3.96
N PRO A 167 8.14 -5.08 2.70
CA PRO A 167 9.46 -4.73 2.18
C PRO A 167 9.69 -3.23 2.23
N GLU A 168 10.93 -2.82 2.51
CA GLU A 168 11.28 -1.39 2.55
C GLU A 168 11.13 -0.71 1.17
N TRP A 169 11.40 -1.46 0.11
CA TRP A 169 11.34 -0.99 -1.27
C TRP A 169 10.53 -1.93 -2.15
N GLU A 170 9.61 -1.40 -2.94
CA GLU A 170 9.00 -2.10 -4.06
C GLU A 170 9.03 -1.23 -5.31
N GLY A 171 9.19 -1.88 -6.47
CA GLY A 171 9.25 -1.19 -7.74
C GLY A 171 8.72 -2.03 -8.89
N LEU A 172 8.06 -1.37 -9.82
CA LEU A 172 7.61 -1.92 -11.09
C LEU A 172 7.94 -0.93 -12.20
N LEU A 173 8.72 -1.36 -13.19
CA LEU A 173 8.96 -0.61 -14.42
C LEU A 173 8.50 -1.45 -15.60
N ARG A 174 7.64 -0.87 -16.44
CA ARG A 174 7.19 -1.50 -17.67
C ARG A 174 7.35 -0.55 -18.85
N ALA A 175 8.05 -1.02 -19.87
CA ALA A 175 8.15 -0.34 -21.16
C ALA A 175 7.47 -1.20 -22.23
N THR A 176 6.59 -0.58 -23.01
CA THR A 176 5.86 -1.22 -24.11
C THR A 176 6.16 -0.49 -25.41
N ARG A 177 6.52 -1.24 -26.46
CA ARG A 177 6.56 -0.76 -27.83
C ARG A 177 5.35 -1.28 -28.58
N LYS A 178 4.63 -0.39 -29.26
CA LYS A 178 3.43 -0.63 -30.07
C LYS A 178 3.80 -0.56 -31.56
N TRP A 179 3.26 -1.48 -32.33
CA TRP A 179 3.23 -1.49 -33.79
C TRP A 179 1.77 -1.66 -34.24
N GLU A 180 1.50 -1.69 -35.54
CA GLU A 180 0.12 -1.70 -36.05
C GLU A 180 -0.68 -2.93 -35.60
N ARG A 181 -0.07 -4.12 -35.56
CA ARG A 181 -0.74 -5.39 -35.24
C ARG A 181 -0.15 -6.11 -34.04
N PHE A 182 0.91 -5.58 -33.45
CA PHE A 182 1.58 -6.21 -32.32
C PHE A 182 2.08 -5.18 -31.32
N SER A 183 2.20 -5.59 -30.07
CA SER A 183 2.97 -4.86 -29.06
C SER A 183 3.89 -5.83 -28.35
N ALA A 184 5.03 -5.32 -27.91
CA ALA A 184 5.98 -6.05 -27.08
C ALA A 184 6.24 -5.22 -25.83
N PHE A 185 6.41 -5.89 -24.70
CA PHE A 185 6.75 -5.24 -23.45
C PHE A 185 7.91 -5.93 -22.75
N SER A 186 8.63 -5.12 -21.98
CA SER A 186 9.58 -5.57 -20.97
C SER A 186 9.13 -5.03 -19.63
N GLU A 187 9.20 -5.87 -18.60
CA GLU A 187 8.77 -5.56 -17.24
C GLU A 187 9.87 -5.95 -16.26
N LEU A 188 10.15 -5.06 -15.30
CA LEU A 188 11.06 -5.28 -14.19
C LEU A 188 10.29 -5.08 -12.90
N ARG A 189 10.27 -6.09 -12.03
CA ARG A 189 9.71 -6.00 -10.68
C ARG A 189 10.81 -6.18 -9.65
N TYR A 190 10.96 -5.20 -8.77
CA TYR A 190 11.87 -5.24 -7.63
C TYR A 190 11.07 -5.35 -6.33
N VAL A 191 11.47 -6.26 -5.47
CA VAL A 191 11.01 -6.35 -4.07
C VAL A 191 12.26 -6.36 -3.22
N GLY A 192 12.39 -5.39 -2.32
CA GLY A 192 13.51 -5.31 -1.41
C GLY A 192 13.46 -6.39 -0.33
N ARG A 193 14.48 -6.39 0.52
CA ARG A 193 14.54 -7.25 1.71
C ARG A 193 13.24 -7.19 2.50
N ASN A 194 12.79 -8.37 2.92
CA ASN A 194 11.53 -8.53 3.61
C ASN A 194 11.62 -9.70 4.60
N TYR A 195 10.85 -9.62 5.68
CA TYR A 195 10.92 -10.53 6.81
C TYR A 195 9.62 -11.31 6.96
N TYR A 196 9.71 -12.55 7.43
CA TYR A 196 8.57 -13.41 7.75
C TYR A 196 8.23 -13.38 9.23
N ASP A 197 9.15 -12.89 10.06
CA ASP A 197 9.00 -12.77 11.51
C ASP A 197 9.01 -11.31 11.96
N MET A 198 8.59 -11.09 13.20
CA MET A 198 8.48 -9.75 13.78
C MET A 198 9.77 -9.21 14.39
N GLN A 199 10.82 -10.02 14.50
CA GLN A 199 12.13 -9.57 14.99
C GLN A 199 13.09 -9.23 13.84
N GLY A 200 12.67 -9.47 12.59
CA GLY A 200 13.52 -9.25 11.42
C GLY A 200 14.70 -10.22 11.33
N GLU A 201 14.59 -11.41 11.93
CA GLU A 201 15.67 -12.41 11.91
C GLU A 201 15.56 -13.36 10.72
N VAL A 202 14.33 -13.65 10.28
CA VAL A 202 14.04 -14.61 9.23
C VAL A 202 13.37 -13.89 8.07
N GLY A 203 14.07 -13.83 6.94
CA GLY A 203 13.57 -13.12 5.77
C GLY A 203 14.21 -13.60 4.49
N TRP A 204 13.92 -12.86 3.43
CA TRP A 204 14.48 -13.06 2.11
C TRP A 204 15.14 -11.77 1.63
N THR A 205 16.20 -11.94 0.84
CA THR A 205 16.96 -10.83 0.25
C THR A 205 16.20 -10.23 -0.92
N ASP A 206 16.73 -9.13 -1.45
CA ASP A 206 16.16 -8.44 -2.59
C ASP A 206 15.93 -9.38 -3.79
N LEU A 207 14.76 -9.25 -4.44
CA LEU A 207 14.37 -10.00 -5.62
C LEU A 207 14.09 -9.05 -6.79
N LEU A 208 14.83 -9.24 -7.88
CA LEU A 208 14.53 -8.64 -9.18
C LEU A 208 13.99 -9.72 -10.13
N THR A 209 12.77 -9.52 -10.61
CA THR A 209 12.15 -10.36 -11.64
C THR A 209 12.06 -9.59 -12.94
N ALA A 210 12.45 -10.21 -14.05
CA ALA A 210 12.35 -9.65 -15.39
C ALA A 210 11.36 -10.46 -16.23
N GLY A 211 10.46 -9.77 -16.94
CA GLY A 211 9.46 -10.37 -17.81
C GLY A 211 9.49 -9.76 -19.21
N LEU A 212 9.18 -10.57 -20.21
CA LEU A 212 9.02 -10.16 -21.61
C LEU A 212 7.70 -10.74 -22.13
N GLY A 213 7.00 -10.00 -22.98
CA GLY A 213 5.80 -10.52 -23.63
C GLY A 213 5.48 -9.82 -24.93
N VAL A 214 4.76 -10.54 -25.80
CA VAL A 214 4.26 -10.04 -27.09
C VAL A 214 2.76 -10.27 -27.15
N ARG A 215 2.02 -9.25 -27.57
CA ARG A 215 0.59 -9.33 -27.86
C ARG A 215 0.39 -9.10 -29.35
N TRP A 216 -0.37 -9.98 -30.00
CA TRP A 216 -0.83 -9.81 -31.37
C TRP A 216 -2.33 -9.50 -31.36
N GLN A 217 -2.75 -8.53 -32.18
CA GLN A 217 -4.16 -8.24 -32.44
C GLN A 217 -4.38 -8.25 -33.96
N PRO A 218 -5.20 -9.17 -34.49
CA PRO A 218 -5.46 -9.31 -35.93
C PRO A 218 -6.19 -8.11 -36.53
#